data_AF-A0A6C0IZ37-F1
#
_entry.id   AF-A0A6C0IZ37-F1
#
_cell.length_a   1.000
_cell.length_b   1.000
_cell.length_c   1.000
_cell.angle_alpha   90.00
_cell.angle_beta   90.00
_cell.angle_gamma   90.00
#
_symmetry.space_group_name_H-M   'P 1'
#
loop_
_entity.id
_entity.type
_entity.pdbx_description
1 polymer ?
#
loop_
_entity_poly.entity_id
_entity_poly.type
_entity_poly.pdbx_seq_one_letter_code
_entity_poly.pdbx_strand_id
1 'polypeptide(L)'
;MSNKRYIELDSSFRNRNQWPNPAQFEVIFSLSGFGDKETSVDPFSDAAVTNEWVGGDFNLAGTTLATKRVLTGTFTAPATSSYPLVEASNNQNLIVEFDETTDLPQIQDNYYVGAVMALTSLTPIQRRRIISSSLTTIDTSSKKYIMVIVLETPFTDIISGGATLKITDPTYMADPSNPLLFVPKGKWLGASHGPNAYNRYILYNDTKSIALGSPVYRKVIGFDTYSQIVSVNTTTSTIETNNSGPTISWAVGDKYKFRINPPLLGTTATSTTINNNIPSSYVVSLPLNSFSDEDGFYKNSWITILTGSSKGETRLISRSVYLSSIANGGSINSLIMPNNVRSINTYLNTFIQITSGASSGDVRQIIGVDNNTVTVDSNFSSIISNGDGFTIKSLITSTPFNYNVTSGDQFEILPFTRDNMGPLNYNGSLVSQQEAVCYEIELVNLVVPNRDLDVGVGNRISFYPYIYVEFYNITSASSGNIWPIYTNNVHATKAVFRVPINDVANPVVSSFIKIDGGGMVQTLKFKPNDNLYFCVKLPTGEVFRTVDKDNLGPLFPRGEIQISALFSIKRL
;
A
#
# COMPACT_ATOMS: atom_id res chain seq x y z
N MET A 1 -9.62 35.22 29.31
CA MET A 1 -9.64 34.04 28.42
C MET A 1 -8.26 33.88 27.82
N SER A 2 -7.65 32.70 27.90
CA SER A 2 -6.33 32.47 27.30
C SER A 2 -6.41 32.61 25.77
N ASN A 3 -5.59 33.48 25.18
CA ASN A 3 -5.44 33.63 23.73
C ASN A 3 -4.58 32.51 23.09
N LYS A 4 -4.30 31.43 23.84
CA LYS A 4 -3.52 30.29 23.36
C LYS A 4 -4.36 29.43 22.42
N ARG A 5 -3.82 29.16 21.22
CA ARG A 5 -4.40 28.25 20.22
C ARG A 5 -3.42 27.12 19.94
N TYR A 6 -3.88 26.06 19.29
CA TYR A 6 -3.06 24.89 18.98
C TYR A 6 -3.07 24.61 17.48
N ILE A 7 -1.95 24.12 16.98
CA ILE A 7 -1.76 23.64 15.61
C ILE A 7 -1.27 22.20 15.71
N GLU A 8 -2.03 21.27 15.16
CA GLU A 8 -1.63 19.88 15.00
C GLU A 8 -1.16 19.65 13.55
N LEU A 9 0.00 19.03 13.40
CA LEU A 9 0.53 18.59 12.12
C LEU A 9 0.62 17.06 12.16
N ASP A 10 0.01 16.39 11.18
CA ASP A 10 0.09 14.93 11.03
C ASP A 10 0.60 14.61 9.63
N SER A 11 1.76 13.98 9.57
CA SER A 11 2.42 13.57 8.32
C SER A 11 1.59 12.59 7.48
N SER A 12 0.59 11.94 8.06
CA SER A 12 -0.35 11.06 7.35
C SER A 12 -1.12 11.83 6.27
N PHE A 13 -1.30 13.14 6.41
CA PHE A 13 -2.07 13.97 5.47
C PHE A 13 -1.20 14.82 4.53
N ARG A 14 0.08 14.50 4.39
CA ARG A 14 0.97 15.20 3.45
C ARG A 14 0.74 14.74 2.01
N ASN A 15 1.20 15.53 1.05
CA ASN A 15 1.38 15.08 -0.33
C ASN A 15 2.58 14.13 -0.40
N ARG A 16 2.34 12.81 -0.43
CA ARG A 16 3.40 11.80 -0.40
C ARG A 16 4.22 11.72 -1.69
N ASN A 17 3.68 12.19 -2.80
CA ASN A 17 4.40 12.25 -4.09
C ASN A 17 5.49 13.32 -4.08
N GLN A 18 5.25 14.44 -3.39
CA GLN A 18 6.23 15.52 -3.23
C GLN A 18 7.12 15.32 -1.99
N TRP A 19 6.54 14.83 -0.90
CA TRP A 19 7.18 14.66 0.40
C TRP A 19 7.14 13.19 0.84
N PRO A 20 7.96 12.31 0.25
CA PRO A 20 7.90 10.87 0.57
C PRO A 20 8.31 10.55 2.01
N ASN A 21 9.14 11.40 2.65
CA ASN A 21 9.56 11.21 4.03
C ASN A 21 8.57 11.85 5.03
N PRO A 22 7.96 11.09 5.97
CA PRO A 22 7.05 11.63 6.98
C PRO A 22 7.65 12.71 7.90
N ALA A 23 8.97 12.77 8.02
CA ALA A 23 9.65 13.75 8.88
C ALA A 23 9.95 15.09 8.23
N GLN A 24 9.54 15.31 6.98
CA GLN A 24 9.78 16.56 6.27
C GLN A 24 8.66 16.80 5.27
N PHE A 25 7.81 17.79 5.54
CA PHE A 25 6.69 18.09 4.66
C PHE A 25 6.19 19.53 4.80
N GLU A 26 5.50 19.95 3.75
CA GLU A 26 4.69 21.17 3.73
C GLU A 26 3.25 20.84 4.08
N VAL A 27 2.67 21.70 4.92
CA VAL A 27 1.23 21.74 5.21
C VAL A 27 0.64 22.95 4.52
N ILE A 28 -0.16 22.68 3.50
CA ILE A 28 -0.81 23.71 2.71
C ILE A 28 -1.92 24.35 3.52
N PHE A 29 -2.00 25.67 3.49
CA PHE A 29 -3.14 26.40 3.97
C PHE A 29 -4.26 26.35 2.92
N SER A 30 -5.47 25.94 3.31
CA SER A 30 -6.64 26.03 2.43
C SER A 30 -7.91 26.26 3.22
N LEU A 31 -8.84 27.00 2.60
CA LEU A 31 -10.20 27.19 3.10
C LEU A 31 -11.16 26.10 2.60
N SER A 32 -10.80 25.35 1.55
CA SER A 32 -11.71 24.45 0.83
C SER A 32 -11.64 22.98 1.27
N GLY A 33 -10.85 22.64 2.30
CA GLY A 33 -10.74 21.27 2.81
C GLY A 33 -10.01 20.32 1.87
N PHE A 34 -10.28 19.02 2.00
CA PHE A 34 -9.66 17.95 1.18
C PHE A 34 -10.02 18.09 -0.29
N GLY A 35 -9.09 17.67 -1.16
CA GLY A 35 -9.37 17.52 -2.58
C GLY A 35 -10.47 16.48 -2.83
N ASP A 36 -11.38 16.80 -3.74
CA ASP A 36 -12.32 15.82 -4.29
C ASP A 36 -11.63 14.99 -5.38
N LYS A 37 -12.39 14.11 -6.03
CA LYS A 37 -11.87 13.27 -7.11
C LYS A 37 -11.31 14.07 -8.29
N GLU A 38 -11.79 15.28 -8.54
CA GLU A 38 -11.33 16.09 -9.68
C GLU A 38 -10.04 16.86 -9.37
N THR A 39 -9.83 17.18 -8.09
CA THR A 39 -8.77 18.05 -7.59
C THR A 39 -7.74 17.34 -6.71
N SER A 40 -7.89 16.04 -6.46
CA SER A 40 -7.02 15.29 -5.56
C SER A 40 -5.55 15.31 -6.00
N VAL A 41 -4.65 15.52 -5.05
CA VAL A 41 -3.20 15.55 -5.28
C VAL A 41 -2.53 14.23 -4.91
N ASP A 42 -3.06 13.54 -3.89
CA ASP A 42 -2.56 12.26 -3.38
C ASP A 42 -3.72 11.25 -3.24
N PRO A 43 -4.33 10.83 -4.35
CA PRO A 43 -5.45 9.91 -4.32
C PRO A 43 -5.05 8.52 -3.85
N PHE A 44 -5.90 7.90 -3.02
CA PHE A 44 -5.76 6.49 -2.66
C PHE A 44 -7.09 5.74 -2.77
N SER A 45 -7.01 4.41 -2.70
CA SER A 45 -8.15 3.51 -2.81
C SER A 45 -8.22 2.52 -1.65
N ASP A 46 -9.41 2.38 -1.07
CA ASP A 46 -9.73 1.32 -0.10
C ASP A 46 -9.75 -0.08 -0.73
N ALA A 47 -9.77 -0.16 -2.06
CA ALA A 47 -9.62 -1.40 -2.79
C ALA A 47 -8.16 -1.82 -2.96
N ALA A 48 -7.17 -1.01 -2.56
CA ALA A 48 -5.77 -1.37 -2.66
C ALA A 48 -5.40 -2.60 -1.79
N VAL A 49 -4.48 -3.42 -2.30
CA VAL A 49 -4.05 -4.67 -1.66
C VAL A 49 -3.05 -4.38 -0.55
N THR A 50 -3.40 -4.70 0.70
CA THR A 50 -2.49 -4.47 1.84
C THR A 50 -1.61 -5.68 2.18
N ASN A 51 -2.09 -6.88 1.88
CA ASN A 51 -1.35 -8.13 2.03
C ASN A 51 -1.91 -9.12 1.02
N GLU A 52 -1.05 -9.95 0.44
CA GLU A 52 -1.45 -11.00 -0.49
C GLU A 52 -0.59 -12.25 -0.33
N TRP A 53 -1.21 -13.42 -0.49
CA TRP A 53 -0.54 -14.71 -0.39
C TRP A 53 -1.33 -15.80 -1.10
N VAL A 54 -0.69 -16.94 -1.34
CA VAL A 54 -1.36 -18.17 -1.76
C VAL A 54 -1.56 -19.02 -0.51
N GLY A 55 -2.79 -19.46 -0.24
CA GLY A 55 -3.05 -20.28 0.93
C GLY A 55 -2.41 -21.67 0.79
N GLY A 56 -2.01 -22.27 1.92
CA GLY A 56 -1.36 -23.58 1.91
C GLY A 56 0.03 -23.62 1.28
N ASP A 57 0.60 -22.46 0.92
CA ASP A 57 1.87 -22.40 0.19
C ASP A 57 2.99 -21.89 1.08
N PHE A 58 3.55 -22.82 1.86
CA PHE A 58 4.76 -22.59 2.64
C PHE A 58 6.02 -22.79 1.80
N ASN A 59 5.85 -23.27 0.57
CA ASN A 59 6.87 -23.37 -0.47
C ASN A 59 6.80 -22.12 -1.36
N LEU A 60 7.91 -21.70 -1.96
CA LEU A 60 7.91 -20.59 -2.90
C LEU A 60 7.20 -20.99 -4.21
N ALA A 61 6.00 -20.44 -4.43
CA ALA A 61 5.24 -20.62 -5.67
C ALA A 61 6.03 -20.11 -6.88
N GLY A 62 6.27 -20.97 -7.87
CA GLY A 62 6.90 -20.58 -9.15
C GLY A 62 7.98 -21.54 -9.65
N THR A 63 8.42 -22.49 -8.83
CA THR A 63 9.21 -23.64 -9.29
C THR A 63 8.28 -24.82 -9.56
N THR A 64 8.73 -25.80 -10.35
CA THR A 64 7.99 -27.03 -10.69
C THR A 64 7.52 -27.87 -9.49
N LEU A 65 7.80 -27.45 -8.26
CA LEU A 65 7.33 -28.05 -7.03
C LEU A 65 5.92 -27.54 -6.73
N ALA A 66 4.94 -28.44 -6.74
CA ALA A 66 3.56 -28.12 -6.40
C ALA A 66 3.44 -27.45 -5.02
N THR A 67 2.38 -26.67 -4.83
CA THR A 67 1.98 -26.00 -3.58
C THR A 67 2.14 -26.98 -2.40
N LYS A 68 3.07 -26.71 -1.49
CA LYS A 68 3.41 -27.63 -0.40
C LYS A 68 3.06 -27.00 0.94
N ARG A 69 2.10 -27.63 1.64
CA ARG A 69 1.63 -27.22 2.97
C ARG A 69 2.61 -27.52 4.10
N VAL A 70 3.60 -28.37 3.84
CA VAL A 70 4.57 -28.83 4.84
C VAL A 70 5.96 -28.60 4.30
N LEU A 71 6.70 -27.72 4.96
CA LEU A 71 8.11 -27.49 4.69
C LEU A 71 8.94 -28.41 5.59
N THR A 72 9.89 -29.15 5.02
CA THR A 72 10.80 -30.02 5.77
C THR A 72 12.22 -29.48 5.68
N GLY A 73 12.84 -29.21 6.83
CA GLY A 73 14.21 -28.71 6.93
C GLY A 73 15.06 -29.55 7.88
N THR A 74 16.36 -29.40 7.77
CA THR A 74 17.35 -30.05 8.63
C THR A 74 18.00 -29.02 9.54
N PHE A 75 18.15 -29.38 10.81
CA PHE A 75 18.86 -28.53 11.77
C PHE A 75 20.37 -28.59 11.55
N THR A 76 21.00 -27.43 11.40
CA THR A 76 22.47 -27.34 11.28
C THR A 76 23.05 -26.94 12.62
N ALA A 77 23.71 -27.90 13.28
CA ALA A 77 24.49 -27.61 14.48
C ALA A 77 25.78 -26.87 14.10
N PRO A 78 26.24 -25.87 14.89
CA PRO A 78 27.56 -25.30 14.74
C PRO A 78 28.64 -26.38 14.83
N ALA A 79 29.71 -26.24 14.05
CA ALA A 79 30.82 -27.21 13.98
C ALA A 79 31.56 -27.44 15.32
N THR A 80 31.32 -26.59 16.32
CA THR A 80 31.87 -26.73 17.67
C THR A 80 30.79 -26.44 18.70
N SER A 81 30.52 -27.44 19.55
CA SER A 81 29.60 -27.47 20.70
C SER A 81 28.11 -27.73 20.40
N SER A 82 27.61 -28.79 21.04
CA SER A 82 26.23 -28.92 21.48
C SER A 82 25.67 -27.57 21.91
N TYR A 83 24.55 -27.13 21.32
CA TYR A 83 23.82 -25.96 21.82
C TYR A 83 23.63 -26.15 23.32
N PRO A 84 24.20 -25.29 24.18
CA PRO A 84 23.97 -25.41 25.60
C PRO A 84 22.46 -25.27 25.83
N LEU A 85 21.88 -26.30 26.43
CA LEU A 85 20.64 -26.14 27.18
C LEU A 85 20.89 -25.00 28.18
N VAL A 86 20.00 -24.02 28.17
CA VAL A 86 19.92 -22.93 29.15
C VAL A 86 21.00 -21.85 29.01
N GLU A 87 20.73 -20.86 28.17
CA GLU A 87 20.77 -19.50 28.71
C GLU A 87 19.32 -19.09 29.03
N ALA A 88 19.12 -18.25 30.03
CA ALA A 88 17.81 -17.76 30.50
C ALA A 88 17.13 -16.83 29.48
N SER A 89 17.11 -17.24 28.21
CA SER A 89 16.34 -16.68 27.13
C SER A 89 15.06 -17.50 27.03
N ASN A 90 13.90 -16.83 27.04
CA ASN A 90 12.62 -17.49 26.76
C ASN A 90 12.58 -18.05 25.34
N ASN A 91 13.44 -17.57 24.43
CA ASN A 91 13.41 -17.90 22.99
C ASN A 91 14.59 -18.80 22.59
N GLN A 92 14.41 -19.58 21.51
CA GLN A 92 15.48 -20.42 20.93
C GLN A 92 15.73 -20.06 19.47
N ASN A 93 16.99 -19.77 19.12
CA ASN A 93 17.41 -19.55 17.73
C ASN A 93 17.85 -20.88 17.10
N LEU A 94 17.36 -21.16 15.91
CA LEU A 94 17.69 -22.34 15.12
C LEU A 94 18.19 -21.92 13.75
N ILE A 95 19.27 -22.55 13.30
CA ILE A 95 19.72 -22.48 11.90
C ILE A 95 19.15 -23.71 11.20
N VAL A 96 18.25 -23.47 10.25
CA VAL A 96 17.55 -24.51 9.51
C VAL A 96 17.92 -24.43 8.05
N GLU A 97 18.34 -25.56 7.50
CA GLU A 97 18.67 -25.73 6.10
C GLU A 97 17.50 -26.39 5.36
N PHE A 98 17.16 -25.85 4.21
CA PHE A 98 16.15 -26.38 3.30
C PHE A 98 16.80 -26.72 1.96
N ASP A 99 16.41 -27.85 1.39
CA ASP A 99 16.90 -28.33 0.08
C ASP A 99 15.91 -27.90 -1.01
N GLU A 100 16.34 -27.05 -1.93
CA GLU A 100 15.51 -26.53 -3.03
C GLU A 100 14.92 -27.64 -3.92
N THR A 101 15.50 -28.84 -3.93
CA THR A 101 14.96 -29.96 -4.71
C THR A 101 13.70 -30.58 -4.10
N THR A 102 13.48 -30.40 -2.78
CA THR A 102 12.32 -30.95 -2.06
C THR A 102 11.43 -29.89 -1.42
N ASP A 103 12.02 -28.79 -0.98
CA ASP A 103 11.47 -27.78 -0.09
C ASP A 103 12.17 -26.43 -0.34
N LEU A 104 11.53 -25.57 -1.13
CA LEU A 104 11.99 -24.21 -1.43
C LEU A 104 11.29 -23.21 -0.49
N PRO A 105 11.92 -22.77 0.61
CA PRO A 105 11.27 -21.88 1.55
C PRO A 105 10.91 -20.53 0.92
N GLN A 106 9.88 -19.90 1.48
CA GLN A 106 9.54 -18.52 1.23
C GLN A 106 10.66 -17.62 1.73
N ILE A 107 11.20 -16.80 0.83
CA ILE A 107 12.37 -15.95 1.07
C ILE A 107 12.05 -14.68 1.85
N GLN A 108 10.75 -14.40 2.06
CA GLN A 108 10.32 -13.19 2.73
C GLN A 108 10.53 -13.31 4.24
N ASP A 109 11.15 -12.29 4.85
CA ASP A 109 11.28 -12.24 6.30
C ASP A 109 9.92 -12.32 6.99
N ASN A 110 9.91 -13.07 8.09
CA ASN A 110 8.78 -13.34 8.96
C ASN A 110 7.57 -13.99 8.29
N TYR A 111 7.74 -14.64 7.14
CA TYR A 111 6.67 -15.38 6.47
C TYR A 111 6.03 -16.45 7.35
N TYR A 112 6.84 -17.15 8.14
CA TYR A 112 6.39 -18.29 8.96
C TYR A 112 6.02 -17.91 10.40
N VAL A 113 6.02 -16.63 10.76
CA VAL A 113 5.64 -16.18 12.11
C VAL A 113 4.22 -16.65 12.43
N GLY A 114 4.02 -17.15 13.66
CA GLY A 114 2.75 -17.70 14.13
C GLY A 114 2.50 -19.16 13.73
N ALA A 115 3.22 -19.69 12.74
CA ALA A 115 3.19 -21.11 12.41
C ALA A 115 3.90 -21.96 13.48
N VAL A 116 3.65 -23.26 13.45
CA VAL A 116 4.21 -24.22 14.41
C VAL A 116 5.27 -25.07 13.72
N MET A 117 6.47 -25.06 14.30
CA MET A 117 7.55 -25.98 13.96
C MET A 117 7.44 -27.24 14.82
N ALA A 118 7.51 -28.40 14.19
CA ALA A 118 7.53 -29.71 14.82
C ALA A 118 8.90 -30.36 14.67
N LEU A 119 9.48 -30.79 15.79
CA LEU A 119 10.69 -31.62 15.80
C LEU A 119 10.28 -33.08 15.70
N THR A 120 10.33 -33.61 14.48
CA THR A 120 9.76 -34.94 14.16
C THR A 120 10.70 -36.10 14.44
N SER A 121 11.97 -35.82 14.71
CA SER A 121 12.96 -36.84 15.10
C SER A 121 12.86 -37.27 16.56
N LEU A 122 11.96 -36.68 17.35
CA LEU A 122 11.74 -37.01 18.77
C LEU A 122 10.39 -37.70 19.00
N THR A 123 10.36 -38.55 20.04
CA THR A 123 9.14 -39.16 20.57
C THR A 123 9.04 -38.85 22.06
N PRO A 124 8.04 -38.09 22.53
CA PRO A 124 6.93 -37.50 21.76
C PRO A 124 7.37 -36.32 20.89
N ILE A 125 6.67 -36.10 19.76
CA ILE A 125 6.92 -34.95 18.86
C ILE A 125 6.70 -33.66 19.63
N GLN A 126 7.73 -32.84 19.71
CA GLN A 126 7.66 -31.51 20.30
C GLN A 126 7.30 -30.47 19.26
N ARG A 127 6.50 -29.48 19.67
CA ARG A 127 6.00 -28.41 18.81
C ARG A 127 6.28 -27.06 19.45
N ARG A 128 6.73 -26.10 18.66
CA ARG A 128 7.05 -24.73 19.11
C ARG A 128 6.58 -23.73 18.07
N ARG A 129 6.07 -22.59 18.55
CA ARG A 129 5.63 -21.49 17.69
C ARG A 129 6.84 -20.69 17.19
N ILE A 130 6.79 -20.31 15.93
CA ILE A 130 7.79 -19.43 15.32
C ILE A 130 7.41 -17.97 15.61
N ILE A 131 8.37 -17.19 16.12
CA ILE A 131 8.20 -15.76 16.41
C ILE A 131 9.05 -14.86 15.50
N SER A 132 10.05 -15.43 14.83
CA SER A 132 10.82 -14.76 13.79
C SER A 132 11.36 -15.78 12.80
N SER A 133 11.46 -15.41 11.53
CA SER A 133 12.12 -16.22 10.50
C SER A 133 12.78 -15.31 9.49
N SER A 134 14.07 -15.47 9.21
CA SER A 134 14.77 -14.70 8.20
C SER A 134 15.67 -15.57 7.35
N LEU A 135 15.75 -15.26 6.05
CA LEU A 135 16.69 -15.91 5.15
C LEU A 135 18.07 -15.28 5.36
N THR A 136 19.09 -16.11 5.59
CA THR A 136 20.46 -15.63 5.80
C THR A 136 21.31 -15.83 4.54
N THR A 137 21.27 -17.04 3.97
CA THR A 137 22.14 -17.41 2.85
C THR A 137 21.39 -18.28 1.86
N ILE A 138 21.66 -18.06 0.57
CA ILE A 138 21.31 -18.97 -0.52
C ILE A 138 22.63 -19.56 -1.03
N ASP A 139 22.86 -20.85 -0.80
CA ASP A 139 23.95 -21.58 -1.42
C ASP A 139 23.47 -22.14 -2.76
N THR A 140 23.76 -21.40 -3.82
CA THR A 140 23.38 -21.77 -5.19
C THR A 140 24.13 -23.01 -5.71
N SER A 141 25.29 -23.34 -5.15
CA SER A 141 26.08 -24.50 -5.57
C SER A 141 25.50 -25.79 -4.98
N SER A 142 25.09 -25.76 -3.72
CA SER A 142 24.47 -26.90 -3.04
C SER A 142 22.94 -26.91 -3.13
N LYS A 143 22.34 -25.89 -3.75
CA LYS A 143 20.87 -25.68 -3.81
C LYS A 143 20.20 -25.67 -2.44
N LYS A 144 20.85 -24.98 -1.49
CA LYS A 144 20.44 -24.95 -0.08
C LYS A 144 20.05 -23.54 0.34
N TYR A 145 18.97 -23.44 1.10
CA TYR A 145 18.47 -22.21 1.70
C TYR A 145 18.65 -22.29 3.21
N ILE A 146 19.43 -21.36 3.76
CA ILE A 146 19.74 -21.31 5.18
C ILE A 146 18.93 -20.20 5.82
N MET A 147 18.04 -20.58 6.73
CA MET A 147 17.20 -19.66 7.49
C MET A 147 17.54 -19.67 8.97
N VAL A 148 17.44 -18.50 9.59
CA VAL A 148 17.42 -18.37 11.05
C VAL A 148 15.96 -18.31 11.49
N ILE A 149 15.56 -19.25 12.34
CA ILE A 149 14.21 -19.35 12.88
C ILE A 149 14.29 -19.20 14.39
N VAL A 150 13.49 -18.30 14.94
CA VAL A 150 13.39 -18.07 16.39
C VAL A 150 12.08 -18.62 16.89
N LEU A 151 12.15 -19.46 17.92
CA LEU A 151 11.02 -20.08 18.58
C LEU A 151 10.63 -19.33 19.86
N GLU A 152 9.33 -19.31 20.16
CA GLU A 152 8.75 -18.70 21.37
C GLU A 152 9.24 -19.34 22.66
N THR A 153 9.48 -20.66 22.63
CA THR A 153 10.04 -21.42 23.74
C THR A 153 11.03 -22.46 23.21
N PRO A 154 12.10 -22.77 23.95
CA PRO A 154 13.04 -23.80 23.54
C PRO A 154 12.39 -25.18 23.52
N PHE A 155 12.86 -26.05 22.64
CA PHE A 155 12.63 -27.48 22.76
C PHE A 155 13.18 -28.00 24.11
N THR A 156 12.50 -28.96 24.71
CA THR A 156 12.92 -29.48 26.03
C THR A 156 14.10 -30.44 25.93
N ASP A 157 14.30 -31.06 24.76
CA ASP A 157 15.40 -31.99 24.51
C ASP A 157 16.53 -31.36 23.68
N ILE A 158 17.72 -31.92 23.81
CA ILE A 158 18.89 -31.56 22.98
C ILE A 158 18.63 -31.99 21.54
N ILE A 159 18.81 -31.05 20.62
CA ILE A 159 18.67 -31.29 19.17
C ILE A 159 20.04 -31.60 18.59
N SER A 160 20.21 -32.77 17.97
CA SER A 160 21.42 -33.13 17.24
C SER A 160 21.42 -32.51 15.84
N GLY A 161 22.62 -32.20 15.33
CA GLY A 161 22.79 -31.81 13.92
C GLY A 161 22.22 -32.88 12.99
N GLY A 162 21.48 -32.46 11.96
CA GLY A 162 20.75 -33.33 11.04
C GLY A 162 19.32 -33.69 11.47
N ALA A 163 18.85 -33.22 12.64
CA ALA A 163 17.47 -33.44 13.07
C ALA A 163 16.45 -32.86 12.08
N THR A 164 15.36 -33.60 11.84
CA THR A 164 14.31 -33.20 10.89
C THR A 164 13.24 -32.34 11.56
N LEU A 165 13.10 -31.12 11.05
CA LEU A 165 12.11 -30.13 11.46
C LEU A 165 11.03 -30.00 10.39
N LYS A 166 9.77 -29.89 10.79
CA LYS A 166 8.64 -29.64 9.88
C LYS A 166 7.88 -28.39 10.27
N ILE A 167 7.56 -27.56 9.28
CA ILE A 167 6.68 -26.39 9.44
C ILE A 167 5.43 -26.65 8.61
N THR A 168 4.25 -26.63 9.25
CA THR A 168 2.97 -26.96 8.59
C THR A 168 2.05 -25.75 8.57
N ASP A 169 1.43 -25.49 7.41
CA ASP A 169 0.40 -24.47 7.26
C ASP A 169 -0.88 -24.85 8.04
N PRO A 170 -1.27 -24.06 9.06
CA PRO A 170 -2.42 -24.34 9.90
C PRO A 170 -3.77 -24.00 9.25
N THR A 171 -3.80 -23.53 8.00
CA THR A 171 -5.01 -23.25 7.23
C THR A 171 -5.96 -24.46 7.23
N TYR A 172 -7.20 -24.23 7.60
CA TYR A 172 -8.26 -25.22 7.74
C TYR A 172 -9.50 -24.77 6.97
N MET A 173 -9.77 -25.44 5.85
CA MET A 173 -10.91 -25.17 4.97
C MET A 173 -11.91 -26.34 4.91
N ALA A 174 -11.74 -27.36 5.77
CA ALA A 174 -12.58 -28.56 5.73
C ALA A 174 -13.99 -28.34 6.32
N ASP A 175 -14.17 -27.29 7.13
CA ASP A 175 -15.49 -26.76 7.49
C ASP A 175 -15.74 -25.44 6.72
N PRO A 176 -16.50 -25.47 5.61
CA PRO A 176 -16.82 -24.28 4.83
C PRO A 176 -17.63 -23.23 5.60
N SER A 177 -18.23 -23.59 6.73
CA SER A 177 -18.96 -22.66 7.59
C SER A 177 -18.03 -21.97 8.60
N ASN A 178 -16.85 -22.53 8.89
CA ASN A 178 -15.88 -21.93 9.80
C ASN A 178 -14.45 -22.07 9.24
N PRO A 179 -14.15 -21.47 8.07
CA PRO A 179 -12.82 -21.52 7.51
C PRO A 179 -11.84 -20.72 8.37
N LEU A 180 -10.64 -21.27 8.57
CA LEU A 180 -9.53 -20.63 9.26
C LEU A 180 -8.36 -20.56 8.30
N LEU A 181 -7.87 -19.36 7.99
CA LEU A 181 -6.76 -19.20 7.06
C LEU A 181 -5.55 -18.62 7.76
N PHE A 182 -4.38 -19.22 7.51
CA PHE A 182 -3.12 -18.64 7.94
C PHE A 182 -2.77 -17.44 7.06
N VAL A 183 -2.35 -16.34 7.69
CA VAL A 183 -1.93 -15.11 7.04
C VAL A 183 -0.41 -14.97 7.22
N PRO A 184 0.40 -15.24 6.21
CA PRO A 184 1.83 -14.96 6.30
C PRO A 184 2.06 -13.45 6.43
N LYS A 185 3.04 -13.09 7.27
CA LYS A 185 3.41 -11.69 7.56
C LYS A 185 2.21 -10.81 7.93
N GLY A 186 1.21 -11.36 8.61
CA GLY A 186 0.08 -10.55 9.05
C GLY A 186 0.55 -9.42 9.97
N LYS A 187 -0.19 -8.31 9.97
CA LYS A 187 0.16 -7.11 10.73
C LYS A 187 0.30 -7.46 12.22
N TRP A 188 1.55 -7.53 12.68
CA TRP A 188 1.87 -7.57 14.09
C TRP A 188 1.88 -6.14 14.61
N LEU A 189 0.79 -5.74 15.26
CA LEU A 189 0.67 -4.42 15.87
C LEU A 189 1.33 -4.34 17.27
N GLY A 190 2.09 -5.36 17.69
CA GLY A 190 2.69 -5.42 19.03
C GLY A 190 1.72 -5.97 20.08
N ALA A 191 2.25 -6.37 21.24
CA ALA A 191 1.50 -7.01 22.32
C ALA A 191 0.37 -6.13 22.94
N SER A 192 0.34 -4.83 22.62
CA SER A 192 -0.62 -3.86 23.15
C SER A 192 -1.80 -3.56 22.20
N HIS A 193 -1.78 -4.08 20.97
CA HIS A 193 -2.86 -3.90 20.01
C HIS A 193 -3.56 -5.25 19.82
N GLY A 194 -4.79 -5.32 20.33
CA GLY A 194 -5.56 -6.56 20.47
C GLY A 194 -5.89 -7.29 19.15
N PRO A 195 -6.56 -8.46 19.25
CA PRO A 195 -6.77 -9.45 18.19
C PRO A 195 -7.79 -8.98 17.13
N ASN A 196 -7.55 -7.89 16.40
CA ASN A 196 -8.54 -7.31 15.47
C ASN A 196 -7.90 -6.45 14.34
N ALA A 197 -6.62 -6.67 14.02
CA ALA A 197 -5.86 -5.86 13.05
C ALA A 197 -6.56 -5.73 11.67
N TYR A 198 -7.39 -6.71 11.32
CA TYR A 198 -8.09 -6.79 10.03
C TYR A 198 -9.62 -6.65 10.13
N ASN A 199 -10.21 -6.22 11.24
CA ASN A 199 -11.69 -6.20 11.38
C ASN A 199 -12.43 -5.29 10.40
N ARG A 200 -11.74 -4.31 9.81
CA ARG A 200 -12.30 -3.43 8.76
C ARG A 200 -12.08 -3.96 7.35
N TYR A 201 -11.43 -5.11 7.21
CA TYR A 201 -11.04 -5.68 5.94
C TYR A 201 -12.00 -6.77 5.48
N ILE A 202 -11.99 -6.98 4.18
CA ILE A 202 -12.48 -8.19 3.53
C ILE A 202 -11.31 -9.11 3.23
N LEU A 203 -11.54 -10.42 3.38
CA LEU A 203 -10.69 -11.44 2.79
C LEU A 203 -11.21 -11.70 1.38
N TYR A 204 -10.45 -11.22 0.39
CA TYR A 204 -10.77 -11.32 -1.02
C TYR A 204 -10.11 -12.55 -1.62
N ASN A 205 -10.88 -13.39 -2.30
CA ASN A 205 -10.38 -14.58 -3.00
C ASN A 205 -10.12 -14.19 -4.47
N ASP A 206 -8.86 -13.90 -4.78
CA ASP A 206 -8.42 -13.41 -6.08
C ASP A 206 -8.61 -14.46 -7.19
N THR A 207 -8.28 -15.72 -6.89
CA THR A 207 -8.43 -16.84 -7.83
C THR A 207 -9.87 -16.97 -8.30
N LYS A 208 -10.84 -16.97 -7.36
CA LYS A 208 -12.26 -17.11 -7.69
C LYS A 208 -12.81 -15.85 -8.35
N SER A 209 -12.36 -14.68 -7.90
CA SER A 209 -12.83 -13.41 -8.45
C SER A 209 -12.45 -13.24 -9.92
N ILE A 210 -11.21 -13.61 -10.29
CA ILE A 210 -10.72 -13.58 -11.67
C ILE A 210 -11.48 -14.60 -12.52
N ALA A 211 -11.68 -15.82 -12.02
CA ALA A 211 -12.35 -16.89 -12.74
C ALA A 211 -13.82 -16.56 -13.06
N LEU A 212 -14.52 -15.89 -12.14
CA LEU A 212 -15.91 -15.47 -12.34
C LEU A 212 -16.03 -14.10 -13.04
N GLY A 213 -14.97 -13.30 -13.01
CA GLY A 213 -14.98 -11.90 -13.41
C GLY A 213 -15.90 -11.06 -12.53
N SER A 214 -15.98 -11.36 -11.23
CA SER A 214 -16.78 -10.62 -10.24
C SER A 214 -16.14 -10.75 -8.84
N PRO A 215 -16.17 -9.73 -7.97
CA PRO A 215 -15.56 -9.81 -6.64
C PRO A 215 -16.12 -10.94 -5.77
N VAL A 216 -15.26 -11.88 -5.36
CA VAL A 216 -15.56 -12.94 -4.38
C VAL A 216 -14.79 -12.69 -3.09
N TYR A 217 -15.50 -12.51 -1.98
CA TYR A 217 -14.89 -12.18 -0.69
C TYR A 217 -15.78 -12.52 0.51
N ARG A 218 -15.21 -12.43 1.71
CA ARG A 218 -15.94 -12.45 2.99
C ARG A 218 -15.42 -11.35 3.89
N LYS A 219 -16.27 -10.83 4.79
CA LYS A 219 -15.83 -9.87 5.82
C LYS A 219 -14.98 -10.60 6.85
N VAL A 220 -13.87 -10.00 7.28
CA VAL A 220 -13.09 -10.52 8.40
C VAL A 220 -13.83 -10.26 9.71
N ILE A 221 -13.92 -11.27 10.57
CA ILE A 221 -14.56 -11.16 11.90
C ILE A 221 -13.58 -11.29 13.06
N GLY A 222 -12.39 -11.82 12.80
CA GLY A 222 -11.35 -11.96 13.80
C GLY A 222 -10.01 -12.25 13.17
N PHE A 223 -8.96 -11.82 13.86
CA PHE A 223 -7.57 -12.14 13.51
C PHE A 223 -6.78 -12.36 14.79
N ASP A 224 -6.29 -13.59 14.97
CA ASP A 224 -5.39 -13.92 16.06
C ASP A 224 -3.96 -13.58 15.65
N THR A 225 -3.38 -12.56 16.29
CA THR A 225 -2.00 -12.12 16.03
C THR A 225 -0.96 -13.16 16.41
N TYR A 226 -1.25 -14.07 17.35
CA TYR A 226 -0.29 -15.09 17.79
C TYR A 226 -0.21 -16.26 16.81
N SER A 227 -1.35 -16.77 16.35
CA SER A 227 -1.41 -17.84 15.35
C SER A 227 -1.40 -17.34 13.91
N GLN A 228 -1.57 -16.02 13.71
CA GLN A 228 -1.74 -15.39 12.40
C GLN A 228 -2.94 -15.99 11.63
N ILE A 229 -3.95 -16.49 12.35
CA ILE A 229 -5.15 -17.08 11.76
C ILE A 229 -6.22 -16.00 11.61
N VAL A 230 -6.78 -15.89 10.42
CA VAL A 230 -7.96 -15.07 10.13
C VAL A 230 -9.22 -15.93 10.10
N SER A 231 -10.29 -15.37 10.65
CA SER A 231 -11.65 -15.91 10.58
C SER A 231 -12.54 -14.94 9.81
N VAL A 232 -13.46 -15.49 9.01
CA VAL A 232 -14.35 -14.71 8.15
C VAL A 232 -15.83 -14.98 8.44
N ASN A 233 -16.67 -14.01 8.10
CA ASN A 233 -18.12 -14.10 8.26
C ASN A 233 -18.72 -15.01 7.18
N THR A 234 -19.27 -16.13 7.60
CA THR A 234 -20.00 -17.11 6.76
C THR A 234 -21.49 -17.20 7.11
N THR A 235 -21.95 -16.47 8.13
CA THR A 235 -23.28 -16.67 8.76
C THR A 235 -24.38 -15.81 8.16
N THR A 236 -24.03 -14.89 7.28
CA THR A 236 -24.97 -13.95 6.62
C THR A 236 -25.88 -14.61 5.58
N SER A 237 -25.59 -15.85 5.17
CA SER A 237 -26.40 -16.64 4.24
C SER A 237 -26.14 -18.13 4.49
N THR A 238 -27.14 -18.99 4.25
CA THR A 238 -26.96 -20.45 4.28
C THR A 238 -26.42 -21.01 2.97
N ILE A 239 -26.43 -20.22 1.90
CA ILE A 239 -25.93 -20.56 0.56
C ILE A 239 -24.71 -19.70 0.25
N GLU A 240 -23.68 -20.30 -0.35
CA GLU A 240 -22.52 -19.57 -0.84
C GLU A 240 -22.93 -18.59 -1.95
N THR A 241 -22.62 -17.31 -1.74
CA THR A 241 -22.64 -16.28 -2.78
C THR A 241 -21.24 -15.69 -2.95
N ASN A 242 -21.09 -14.76 -3.90
CA ASN A 242 -19.82 -14.06 -4.09
C ASN A 242 -19.37 -13.30 -2.83
N ASN A 243 -20.27 -12.78 -1.99
CA ASN A 243 -19.91 -11.93 -0.86
C ASN A 243 -20.46 -12.37 0.52
N SER A 244 -21.21 -13.47 0.58
CA SER A 244 -21.85 -13.97 1.81
C SER A 244 -21.97 -15.49 1.84
N GLY A 245 -22.24 -16.03 3.03
CA GLY A 245 -22.47 -17.46 3.23
C GLY A 245 -21.19 -18.31 3.38
N PRO A 246 -21.32 -19.65 3.39
CA PRO A 246 -20.18 -20.56 3.52
C PRO A 246 -19.19 -20.43 2.34
N THR A 247 -17.97 -20.93 2.51
CA THR A 247 -16.87 -20.85 1.52
C THR A 247 -16.64 -22.21 0.84
N ILE A 248 -17.69 -22.80 0.27
CA ILE A 248 -17.66 -24.17 -0.28
C ILE A 248 -16.72 -24.25 -1.49
N SER A 249 -16.73 -23.22 -2.33
CA SER A 249 -15.92 -23.15 -3.56
C SER A 249 -14.47 -22.75 -3.33
N TRP A 250 -14.12 -22.29 -2.12
CA TRP A 250 -12.79 -21.79 -1.79
C TRP A 250 -11.84 -22.94 -1.52
N ALA A 251 -10.63 -22.85 -2.05
CA ALA A 251 -9.60 -23.87 -1.90
C ALA A 251 -8.43 -23.34 -1.07
N VAL A 252 -7.71 -24.26 -0.41
CA VAL A 252 -6.49 -23.92 0.32
C VAL A 252 -5.50 -23.21 -0.61
N GLY A 253 -5.27 -23.72 -1.83
CA GLY A 253 -4.35 -23.14 -2.82
C GLY A 253 -4.84 -21.90 -3.57
N ASP A 254 -5.97 -21.29 -3.17
CA ASP A 254 -6.40 -20.03 -3.78
C ASP A 254 -5.48 -18.87 -3.35
N LYS A 255 -5.41 -17.82 -4.18
CA LYS A 255 -4.73 -16.57 -3.85
C LYS A 255 -5.68 -15.67 -3.07
N TYR A 256 -5.25 -15.22 -1.90
CA TYR A 256 -5.99 -14.38 -0.99
C TYR A 256 -5.37 -13.00 -0.87
N LYS A 257 -6.22 -11.99 -0.70
CA LYS A 257 -5.84 -10.58 -0.54
C LYS A 257 -6.63 -9.94 0.59
N PHE A 258 -5.99 -9.07 1.38
CA PHE A 258 -6.71 -8.14 2.25
C PHE A 258 -6.95 -6.82 1.53
N ARG A 259 -8.22 -6.37 1.55
CA ARG A 259 -8.68 -5.06 1.07
C ARG A 259 -9.70 -4.50 2.05
N ILE A 260 -9.94 -3.19 2.05
CA ILE A 260 -11.04 -2.60 2.83
C ILE A 260 -12.34 -2.74 2.03
N ASN A 261 -12.29 -2.42 0.73
CA ASN A 261 -13.39 -2.56 -0.22
C ASN A 261 -13.01 -3.47 -1.39
N PRO A 262 -13.97 -4.12 -2.06
CA PRO A 262 -13.66 -4.87 -3.29
C PRO A 262 -13.27 -3.92 -4.43
N PRO A 263 -12.38 -4.34 -5.34
CA PRO A 263 -12.13 -3.61 -6.58
C PRO A 263 -13.32 -3.75 -7.53
N LEU A 264 -13.34 -2.93 -8.59
CA LEU A 264 -14.26 -3.12 -9.71
C LEU A 264 -13.65 -4.12 -10.69
N LEU A 265 -14.39 -5.21 -10.88
CA LEU A 265 -14.23 -6.14 -11.99
C LEU A 265 -15.40 -5.92 -12.95
N GLY A 266 -15.30 -6.48 -14.15
CA GLY A 266 -16.42 -6.56 -15.08
C GLY A 266 -17.63 -7.34 -14.51
N THR A 267 -18.65 -7.56 -15.33
CA THR A 267 -19.85 -8.33 -14.94
C THR A 267 -19.73 -9.82 -15.25
N THR A 268 -18.74 -10.20 -16.06
CA THR A 268 -18.37 -11.55 -16.51
C THR A 268 -16.85 -11.65 -16.69
N ALA A 269 -16.30 -12.88 -16.71
CA ALA A 269 -14.88 -13.13 -16.99
C ALA A 269 -14.40 -12.59 -18.36
N THR A 270 -15.29 -12.47 -19.34
CA THR A 270 -15.01 -11.87 -20.67
C THR A 270 -15.12 -10.34 -20.69
N SER A 271 -15.63 -9.75 -19.61
CA SER A 271 -15.77 -8.30 -19.46
C SER A 271 -14.73 -7.69 -18.51
N THR A 272 -13.81 -8.50 -18.02
CA THR A 272 -12.60 -8.05 -17.31
C THR A 272 -11.40 -7.92 -18.23
N THR A 273 -11.56 -8.12 -19.54
CA THR A 273 -10.46 -8.10 -20.52
C THR A 273 -10.36 -6.77 -21.26
N ILE A 274 -9.13 -6.36 -21.53
CA ILE A 274 -8.80 -5.20 -22.36
C ILE A 274 -9.23 -5.47 -23.81
N ASN A 275 -9.80 -4.46 -24.46
CA ASN A 275 -10.27 -4.55 -25.85
C ASN A 275 -9.50 -3.59 -26.78
N ASN A 276 -8.17 -3.63 -26.74
CA ASN A 276 -7.33 -2.81 -27.61
C ASN A 276 -7.04 -3.56 -28.92
N ASN A 277 -7.23 -2.95 -30.09
CA ASN A 277 -6.82 -3.58 -31.36
C ASN A 277 -5.31 -3.59 -31.57
N ILE A 278 -4.60 -2.63 -30.96
CA ILE A 278 -3.14 -2.55 -30.95
C ILE A 278 -2.62 -2.48 -29.51
N PRO A 279 -1.45 -3.08 -29.22
CA PRO A 279 -0.86 -2.99 -27.89
C PRO A 279 -0.58 -1.54 -27.47
N SER A 280 -0.77 -1.21 -26.19
CA SER A 280 -0.52 0.13 -25.66
C SER A 280 0.13 0.06 -24.29
N SER A 281 1.02 0.98 -23.97
CA SER A 281 1.61 1.09 -22.63
C SER A 281 0.89 2.10 -21.73
N TYR A 282 -0.12 2.83 -22.21
CA TYR A 282 -0.71 3.92 -21.43
C TYR A 282 -2.21 4.15 -21.66
N VAL A 283 -2.82 3.47 -22.63
CA VAL A 283 -4.26 3.56 -22.93
C VAL A 283 -4.91 2.19 -22.90
N VAL A 284 -6.04 2.10 -22.22
CA VAL A 284 -6.84 0.87 -22.08
C VAL A 284 -8.26 1.13 -22.55
N SER A 285 -8.70 0.41 -23.57
CA SER A 285 -10.09 0.37 -24.04
C SER A 285 -10.92 -0.55 -23.13
N LEU A 286 -12.01 -0.01 -22.57
CA LEU A 286 -12.88 -0.76 -21.66
C LEU A 286 -14.00 -1.49 -22.41
N PRO A 287 -14.44 -2.66 -21.93
CA PRO A 287 -15.67 -3.31 -22.39
C PRO A 287 -16.91 -2.41 -22.22
N LEU A 288 -17.82 -2.47 -23.18
CA LEU A 288 -18.96 -1.54 -23.27
C LEU A 288 -19.97 -1.69 -22.12
N ASN A 289 -20.25 -2.91 -21.66
CA ASN A 289 -21.41 -3.21 -20.81
C ASN A 289 -21.12 -3.39 -19.32
N SER A 290 -19.89 -3.14 -18.88
CA SER A 290 -19.44 -3.55 -17.52
C SER A 290 -18.83 -2.45 -16.69
N PHE A 291 -18.66 -1.26 -17.28
CA PHE A 291 -18.05 -0.09 -16.64
C PHE A 291 -18.89 1.14 -16.92
N SER A 292 -18.79 2.15 -16.04
CA SER A 292 -19.58 3.38 -16.09
C SER A 292 -19.55 4.06 -17.47
N ASP A 293 -20.70 4.63 -17.82
CA ASP A 293 -20.93 5.43 -19.03
C ASP A 293 -20.78 6.94 -18.75
N GLU A 294 -20.13 7.31 -17.65
CA GLU A 294 -19.88 8.71 -17.30
C GLU A 294 -18.45 9.13 -17.70
N ASP A 295 -18.35 10.27 -18.40
CA ASP A 295 -17.05 10.86 -18.74
C ASP A 295 -16.32 11.32 -17.47
N GLY A 296 -15.00 11.09 -17.38
CA GLY A 296 -14.23 11.38 -16.16
C GLY A 296 -14.52 10.44 -14.96
N PHE A 297 -15.38 9.43 -15.11
CA PHE A 297 -15.79 8.57 -13.98
C PHE A 297 -14.65 7.80 -13.30
N TYR A 298 -13.54 7.53 -13.97
CA TYR A 298 -12.41 6.83 -13.36
C TYR A 298 -11.18 7.71 -13.14
N LYS A 299 -11.30 9.04 -13.32
CA LYS A 299 -10.22 9.97 -12.98
C LYS A 299 -9.80 9.79 -11.52
N ASN A 300 -8.48 9.80 -11.29
CA ASN A 300 -7.85 9.59 -9.99
C ASN A 300 -8.16 8.23 -9.31
N SER A 301 -8.78 7.30 -10.03
CA SER A 301 -8.82 5.88 -9.67
C SER A 301 -7.56 5.18 -10.21
N TRP A 302 -7.40 3.91 -9.90
CA TRP A 302 -6.22 3.14 -10.34
C TRP A 302 -6.65 1.93 -11.16
N ILE A 303 -5.81 1.52 -12.10
CA ILE A 303 -5.96 0.28 -12.85
C ILE A 303 -4.83 -0.67 -12.47
N THR A 304 -5.16 -1.93 -12.22
CA THR A 304 -4.21 -3.02 -11.96
C THR A 304 -4.38 -4.10 -13.02
N ILE A 305 -3.28 -4.50 -13.65
CA ILE A 305 -3.27 -5.56 -14.65
C ILE A 305 -3.09 -6.92 -13.97
N LEU A 306 -3.93 -7.90 -14.31
CA LEU A 306 -4.03 -9.20 -13.64
C LEU A 306 -3.36 -10.33 -14.43
N THR A 307 -3.25 -10.20 -15.75
CA THR A 307 -2.63 -11.17 -16.66
C THR A 307 -1.75 -10.48 -17.70
N GLY A 308 -1.02 -11.25 -18.50
CA GLY A 308 -0.14 -10.71 -19.54
C GLY A 308 1.21 -10.23 -19.00
N SER A 309 1.98 -9.57 -19.85
CA SER A 309 3.34 -9.11 -19.55
C SER A 309 3.40 -8.05 -18.46
N SER A 310 2.35 -7.23 -18.33
CA SER A 310 2.24 -6.18 -17.31
C SER A 310 1.55 -6.65 -16.03
N LYS A 311 1.39 -7.97 -15.82
CA LYS A 311 0.74 -8.54 -14.63
C LYS A 311 1.33 -7.99 -13.33
N GLY A 312 0.47 -7.55 -12.44
CA GLY A 312 0.81 -6.97 -11.14
C GLY A 312 1.08 -5.47 -11.17
N GLU A 313 1.24 -4.87 -12.36
CA GLU A 313 1.44 -3.44 -12.48
C GLU A 313 0.15 -2.67 -12.16
N THR A 314 0.30 -1.62 -11.35
CA THR A 314 -0.78 -0.70 -10.99
C THR A 314 -0.42 0.71 -11.43
N ARG A 315 -1.38 1.44 -12.01
CA ARG A 315 -1.20 2.81 -12.52
C ARG A 315 -2.37 3.71 -12.17
N LEU A 316 -2.07 4.97 -11.87
CA LEU A 316 -3.09 6.00 -11.66
C LEU A 316 -3.73 6.35 -13.00
N ILE A 317 -5.04 6.46 -13.01
CA ILE A 317 -5.83 6.90 -14.17
C ILE A 317 -5.85 8.43 -14.14
N SER A 318 -5.08 9.05 -15.03
CA SER A 318 -5.03 10.51 -15.18
C SER A 318 -6.27 11.06 -15.86
N ARG A 319 -6.86 10.26 -16.75
CA ARG A 319 -8.06 10.63 -17.51
C ARG A 319 -8.85 9.39 -17.89
N SER A 320 -10.17 9.46 -17.78
CA SER A 320 -11.10 8.48 -18.35
C SER A 320 -12.05 9.19 -19.29
N VAL A 321 -12.21 8.65 -20.50
CA VAL A 321 -13.00 9.26 -21.57
C VAL A 321 -14.20 8.38 -21.86
N TYR A 322 -15.38 9.00 -21.91
CA TYR A 322 -16.61 8.38 -22.42
C TYR A 322 -17.29 9.26 -23.46
N LEU A 323 -17.67 8.65 -24.58
CA LEU A 323 -18.58 9.21 -25.56
C LEU A 323 -19.32 8.07 -26.26
N SER A 324 -20.63 8.13 -26.33
CA SER A 324 -21.44 7.24 -27.18
C SER A 324 -22.28 8.10 -28.12
N SER A 325 -22.24 7.81 -29.41
CA SER A 325 -22.95 8.60 -30.41
C SER A 325 -23.16 7.86 -31.73
N ILE A 326 -23.73 8.57 -32.69
CA ILE A 326 -23.99 8.10 -34.05
C ILE A 326 -23.08 8.87 -35.01
N ALA A 327 -22.44 8.16 -35.94
CA ALA A 327 -21.59 8.74 -36.95
C ALA A 327 -22.40 9.44 -38.04
N ASN A 328 -21.88 10.57 -38.53
CA ASN A 328 -22.39 11.29 -39.71
C ASN A 328 -21.80 10.73 -41.02
N GLY A 329 -21.41 9.46 -41.03
CA GLY A 329 -20.68 8.80 -42.11
C GLY A 329 -19.16 8.77 -41.88
N GLY A 330 -18.43 8.37 -42.92
CA GLY A 330 -16.99 8.20 -42.85
C GLY A 330 -16.44 7.43 -44.05
N SER A 331 -15.22 6.94 -43.90
CA SER A 331 -14.56 6.05 -44.86
C SER A 331 -14.20 4.73 -44.17
N ILE A 332 -13.43 3.88 -44.84
CA ILE A 332 -12.91 2.66 -44.23
C ILE A 332 -11.85 2.95 -43.14
N ASN A 333 -11.26 4.14 -43.10
CA ASN A 333 -10.20 4.53 -42.16
C ASN A 333 -10.50 5.85 -41.42
N SER A 334 -11.74 6.34 -41.52
CA SER A 334 -12.17 7.54 -40.81
C SER A 334 -13.63 7.49 -40.43
N LEU A 335 -13.98 8.23 -39.39
CA LEU A 335 -15.35 8.40 -38.90
C LEU A 335 -15.62 9.90 -38.70
N ILE A 336 -16.78 10.37 -39.14
CA ILE A 336 -17.21 11.76 -38.95
C ILE A 336 -18.10 11.81 -37.72
N MET A 337 -17.62 12.45 -36.66
CA MET A 337 -18.36 12.71 -35.43
C MET A 337 -19.49 13.74 -35.64
N PRO A 338 -20.53 13.73 -34.79
CA PRO A 338 -21.56 14.76 -34.83
C PRO A 338 -21.05 16.13 -34.35
N ASN A 339 -21.69 17.21 -34.80
CA ASN A 339 -21.24 18.60 -34.59
C ASN A 339 -21.23 19.08 -33.12
N ASN A 340 -21.79 18.31 -32.19
CA ASN A 340 -21.96 18.68 -30.78
C ASN A 340 -20.96 18.00 -29.83
N VAL A 341 -19.92 17.35 -30.37
CA VAL A 341 -18.91 16.65 -29.57
C VAL A 341 -17.87 17.65 -29.03
N ARG A 342 -17.34 17.41 -27.81
CA ARG A 342 -16.30 18.24 -27.15
C ARG A 342 -15.08 18.47 -28.05
N SER A 343 -14.24 19.46 -27.69
CA SER A 343 -12.97 19.76 -28.37
C SER A 343 -12.23 18.48 -28.76
N ILE A 344 -12.01 18.31 -30.05
CA ILE A 344 -11.92 16.98 -30.67
C ILE A 344 -10.53 16.34 -30.39
N ASN A 345 -9.54 17.17 -30.04
CA ASN A 345 -8.24 16.75 -29.48
C ASN A 345 -8.34 15.94 -28.18
N THR A 346 -9.50 15.95 -27.49
CA THR A 346 -9.71 15.15 -26.28
C THR A 346 -9.60 13.64 -26.57
N TYR A 347 -9.98 13.22 -27.77
CA TYR A 347 -10.09 11.80 -28.14
C TYR A 347 -8.83 11.24 -28.83
N LEU A 348 -7.82 12.08 -29.10
CA LEU A 348 -6.57 11.62 -29.69
C LEU A 348 -5.92 10.53 -28.82
N ASN A 349 -5.41 9.48 -29.47
CA ASN A 349 -4.82 8.27 -28.88
C ASN A 349 -5.79 7.37 -28.09
N THR A 350 -7.09 7.68 -28.02
CA THR A 350 -8.10 6.80 -27.42
C THR A 350 -8.58 5.74 -28.40
N PHE A 351 -9.34 4.76 -27.92
CA PHE A 351 -9.92 3.71 -28.76
C PHE A 351 -11.40 3.97 -29.02
N ILE A 352 -11.78 3.88 -30.30
CA ILE A 352 -13.17 3.92 -30.77
C ILE A 352 -13.65 2.50 -31.06
N GLN A 353 -14.85 2.17 -30.59
CA GLN A 353 -15.52 0.89 -30.78
C GLN A 353 -16.80 1.12 -31.58
N ILE A 354 -16.98 0.42 -32.69
CA ILE A 354 -18.20 0.51 -33.51
C ILE A 354 -19.27 -0.40 -32.90
N THR A 355 -20.45 0.13 -32.65
CA THR A 355 -21.52 -0.53 -31.89
C THR A 355 -22.73 -0.92 -32.74
N SER A 356 -22.84 -0.42 -33.97
CA SER A 356 -23.83 -0.87 -34.95
C SER A 356 -23.32 -0.71 -36.39
N GLY A 357 -24.08 -1.21 -37.37
CA GLY A 357 -23.69 -1.19 -38.77
C GLY A 357 -22.80 -2.37 -39.19
N ALA A 358 -22.29 -2.32 -40.42
CA ALA A 358 -21.51 -3.40 -41.01
C ALA A 358 -20.15 -3.63 -40.32
N SER A 359 -19.61 -2.60 -39.66
CA SER A 359 -18.35 -2.65 -38.92
C SER A 359 -18.52 -2.89 -37.41
N SER A 360 -19.73 -3.27 -36.96
CA SER A 360 -20.02 -3.50 -35.53
C SER A 360 -19.05 -4.50 -34.90
N GLY A 361 -18.47 -4.14 -33.75
CA GLY A 361 -17.46 -4.92 -33.04
C GLY A 361 -16.02 -4.51 -33.37
N ASP A 362 -15.79 -3.70 -34.40
CA ASP A 362 -14.46 -3.15 -34.66
C ASP A 362 -14.02 -2.20 -33.55
N VAL A 363 -12.78 -2.37 -33.10
CA VAL A 363 -12.08 -1.41 -32.25
C VAL A 363 -10.89 -0.86 -32.98
N ARG A 364 -10.68 0.46 -32.96
CA ARG A 364 -9.51 1.10 -33.55
C ARG A 364 -8.97 2.21 -32.66
N GLN A 365 -7.66 2.47 -32.72
CA GLN A 365 -7.06 3.62 -32.08
C GLN A 365 -7.23 4.86 -32.96
N ILE A 366 -7.60 5.98 -32.34
CA ILE A 366 -7.64 7.29 -32.97
C ILE A 366 -6.22 7.86 -33.06
N ILE A 367 -5.72 8.04 -34.28
CA ILE A 367 -4.37 8.58 -34.55
C ILE A 367 -4.38 10.01 -35.09
N GLY A 368 -5.53 10.48 -35.55
CA GLY A 368 -5.67 11.80 -36.14
C GLY A 368 -7.06 12.37 -35.92
N VAL A 369 -7.13 13.67 -35.76
CA VAL A 369 -8.35 14.43 -35.58
C VAL A 369 -8.25 15.72 -36.38
N ASP A 370 -9.15 15.93 -37.33
CA ASP A 370 -9.27 17.17 -38.10
C ASP A 370 -10.74 17.57 -38.24
N ASN A 371 -11.10 18.73 -37.68
CA ASN A 371 -12.49 19.12 -37.44
C ASN A 371 -13.25 17.92 -36.83
N ASN A 372 -14.41 17.56 -37.38
CA ASN A 372 -15.23 16.44 -36.90
C ASN A 372 -14.79 15.07 -37.42
N THR A 373 -13.71 14.99 -38.22
CA THR A 373 -13.24 13.75 -38.80
C THR A 373 -12.13 13.15 -37.95
N VAL A 374 -12.36 11.91 -37.55
CA VAL A 374 -11.42 11.09 -36.79
C VAL A 374 -10.77 10.09 -37.75
N THR A 375 -9.45 10.02 -37.75
CA THR A 375 -8.68 9.03 -38.51
C THR A 375 -8.15 7.95 -37.56
N VAL A 376 -8.23 6.70 -37.98
CA VAL A 376 -7.86 5.54 -37.16
C VAL A 376 -6.60 4.83 -37.65
N ASP A 377 -5.97 4.05 -36.77
CA ASP A 377 -4.69 3.35 -37.00
C ASP A 377 -4.73 2.31 -38.12
N SER A 378 -5.89 1.69 -38.31
CA SER A 378 -6.12 0.63 -39.29
C SER A 378 -7.56 0.63 -39.79
N ASN A 379 -7.76 0.09 -41.00
CA ASN A 379 -9.08 0.05 -41.64
C ASN A 379 -10.12 -0.67 -40.77
N PHE A 380 -11.32 -0.11 -40.68
CA PHE A 380 -12.54 -0.83 -40.29
C PHE A 380 -12.84 -1.95 -41.29
N SER A 381 -13.60 -2.95 -40.86
CA SER A 381 -14.01 -4.10 -41.68
C SER A 381 -14.93 -3.70 -42.84
N SER A 382 -15.65 -2.57 -42.71
CA SER A 382 -16.45 -1.93 -43.75
C SER A 382 -16.41 -0.40 -43.62
N ILE A 383 -16.93 0.30 -44.64
CA ILE A 383 -17.11 1.76 -44.60
C ILE A 383 -18.10 2.11 -43.48
N ILE A 384 -17.77 3.15 -42.69
CA ILE A 384 -18.68 3.71 -41.69
C ILE A 384 -19.76 4.54 -42.38
N SER A 385 -21.01 4.11 -42.23
CA SER A 385 -22.18 4.77 -42.83
C SER A 385 -22.79 5.80 -41.90
N ASN A 386 -23.54 6.75 -42.46
CA ASN A 386 -24.35 7.65 -41.67
C ASN A 386 -25.43 6.85 -40.92
N GLY A 387 -25.51 6.99 -39.59
CA GLY A 387 -26.38 6.18 -38.74
C GLY A 387 -25.68 5.05 -37.98
N ASP A 388 -24.41 4.75 -38.28
CA ASP A 388 -23.64 3.75 -37.54
C ASP A 388 -23.28 4.27 -36.14
N GLY A 389 -23.48 3.43 -35.13
CA GLY A 389 -23.20 3.74 -33.74
C GLY A 389 -21.73 3.54 -33.39
N PHE A 390 -21.20 4.37 -32.52
CA PHE A 390 -19.86 4.21 -31.97
C PHE A 390 -19.78 4.63 -30.50
N THR A 391 -18.80 4.07 -29.81
CA THR A 391 -18.47 4.41 -28.43
C THR A 391 -16.96 4.57 -28.26
N ILE A 392 -16.53 5.63 -27.61
CA ILE A 392 -15.18 5.79 -27.07
C ILE A 392 -15.28 5.57 -25.57
N LYS A 393 -14.63 4.52 -25.07
CA LYS A 393 -14.55 4.22 -23.63
C LYS A 393 -13.12 3.81 -23.31
N SER A 394 -12.31 4.76 -22.86
CA SER A 394 -10.87 4.55 -22.66
C SER A 394 -10.37 5.13 -21.36
N LEU A 395 -9.42 4.43 -20.72
CA LEU A 395 -8.63 4.91 -19.61
C LEU A 395 -7.25 5.31 -20.10
N ILE A 396 -6.73 6.43 -19.61
CA ILE A 396 -5.38 6.92 -19.86
C ILE A 396 -4.67 6.97 -18.52
N THR A 397 -3.50 6.35 -18.44
CA THR A 397 -2.69 6.32 -17.21
C THR A 397 -1.78 7.55 -17.11
N SER A 398 -1.39 7.93 -15.89
CA SER A 398 -0.44 9.04 -15.65
C SER A 398 0.99 8.68 -16.03
N THR A 399 1.35 7.41 -15.90
CA THR A 399 2.64 6.85 -16.28
C THR A 399 2.43 5.58 -17.10
N PRO A 400 3.31 5.26 -18.07
CA PRO A 400 3.18 4.05 -18.86
C PRO A 400 3.42 2.80 -17.99
N PHE A 401 2.77 1.69 -18.36
CA PHE A 401 3.15 0.34 -17.98
C PHE A 401 4.56 0.03 -18.51
N ASN A 402 5.32 -0.84 -17.83
CA ASN A 402 6.66 -1.19 -18.30
C ASN A 402 6.60 -2.03 -19.58
N TYR A 403 5.53 -2.78 -19.76
CA TYR A 403 5.22 -3.53 -20.96
C TYR A 403 3.86 -3.10 -21.53
N ASN A 404 3.65 -3.35 -22.83
CA ASN A 404 2.37 -3.05 -23.46
C ASN A 404 1.29 -4.00 -22.93
N VAL A 405 0.11 -3.45 -22.65
CA VAL A 405 -1.11 -4.22 -22.48
C VAL A 405 -1.74 -4.50 -23.84
N THR A 406 -2.32 -5.69 -23.97
CA THR A 406 -2.85 -6.23 -25.23
C THR A 406 -4.31 -6.68 -25.07
N SER A 407 -5.00 -6.93 -26.19
CA SER A 407 -6.37 -7.46 -26.14
C SER A 407 -6.41 -8.80 -25.40
N GLY A 408 -7.38 -8.97 -24.51
CA GLY A 408 -7.51 -10.19 -23.71
C GLY A 408 -6.80 -10.16 -22.35
N ASP A 409 -5.90 -9.19 -22.10
CA ASP A 409 -5.33 -9.02 -20.77
C ASP A 409 -6.42 -8.65 -19.76
N GLN A 410 -6.47 -9.34 -18.63
CA GLN A 410 -7.44 -9.08 -17.57
C GLN A 410 -6.96 -7.94 -16.66
N PHE A 411 -7.90 -7.14 -16.17
CA PHE A 411 -7.62 -6.02 -15.27
C PHE A 411 -8.69 -5.85 -14.19
N GLU A 412 -8.35 -5.07 -13.17
CA GLU A 412 -9.28 -4.53 -12.18
C GLU A 412 -9.08 -3.01 -12.04
N ILE A 413 -10.14 -2.30 -11.63
CA ILE A 413 -10.07 -0.89 -11.28
C ILE A 413 -10.20 -0.74 -9.76
N LEU A 414 -9.29 -0.01 -9.14
CA LEU A 414 -9.36 0.39 -7.73
C LEU A 414 -10.00 1.79 -7.68
N PRO A 415 -11.26 1.92 -7.22
CA PRO A 415 -11.95 3.20 -7.22
C PRO A 415 -11.26 4.23 -6.33
N PHE A 416 -11.29 5.49 -6.74
CA PHE A 416 -10.94 6.61 -5.86
C PHE A 416 -11.77 6.57 -4.57
N THR A 417 -11.12 6.62 -3.42
CA THR A 417 -11.80 6.75 -2.12
C THR A 417 -11.80 8.21 -1.66
N ARG A 418 -10.61 8.79 -1.52
CA ARG A 418 -10.40 10.17 -1.07
C ARG A 418 -9.00 10.64 -1.43
N ASP A 419 -8.79 11.96 -1.37
CA ASP A 419 -7.46 12.54 -1.33
C ASP A 419 -6.84 12.34 0.06
N ASN A 420 -5.58 11.91 0.11
CA ASN A 420 -4.83 11.82 1.34
C ASN A 420 -4.32 13.20 1.79
N MET A 421 -4.05 14.10 0.85
CA MET A 421 -3.51 15.42 1.17
C MET A 421 -4.56 16.28 1.88
N GLY A 422 -4.30 16.60 3.14
CA GLY A 422 -5.16 17.44 3.98
C GLY A 422 -4.51 18.80 4.24
N PRO A 423 -5.19 19.92 3.92
CA PRO A 423 -4.69 21.24 4.29
C PRO A 423 -4.88 21.53 5.78
N LEU A 424 -4.18 22.55 6.29
CA LEU A 424 -4.43 23.08 7.62
C LEU A 424 -5.83 23.72 7.68
N ASN A 425 -6.71 23.14 8.49
CA ASN A 425 -8.03 23.72 8.73
C ASN A 425 -7.93 24.90 9.70
N TYR A 426 -8.05 26.12 9.16
CA TYR A 426 -7.90 27.36 9.91
C TYR A 426 -9.23 28.12 10.04
N ASN A 427 -9.78 28.16 11.25
CA ASN A 427 -11.05 28.86 11.55
C ASN A 427 -10.86 30.31 12.05
N GLY A 428 -9.71 30.95 11.81
CA GLY A 428 -9.47 32.34 12.22
C GLY A 428 -9.86 33.38 11.16
N SER A 429 -10.04 34.64 11.58
CA SER A 429 -10.39 35.75 10.66
C SER A 429 -9.21 36.14 9.77
N LEU A 430 -9.42 36.18 8.45
CA LEU A 430 -8.42 36.63 7.46
C LEU A 430 -8.11 38.13 7.54
N VAL A 431 -8.96 38.93 8.21
CA VAL A 431 -8.91 40.41 8.21
C VAL A 431 -7.84 40.95 9.17
N SER A 432 -7.49 40.24 10.24
CA SER A 432 -6.51 40.71 11.24
C SER A 432 -5.04 40.44 10.89
N GLN A 433 -4.73 40.09 9.62
CA GLN A 433 -3.57 39.27 9.24
C GLN A 433 -2.80 39.75 7.98
N GLN A 434 -2.83 41.04 7.64
CA GLN A 434 -1.96 41.58 6.58
C GLN A 434 -0.48 41.68 6.98
N GLU A 435 -0.15 41.57 8.27
CA GLU A 435 1.23 41.67 8.79
C GLU A 435 1.62 40.44 9.64
N ALA A 436 2.87 40.00 9.51
CA ALA A 436 3.44 38.97 10.38
C ALA A 436 3.71 39.56 11.77
N VAL A 437 3.05 39.01 12.80
CA VAL A 437 3.15 39.46 14.20
C VAL A 437 3.99 38.46 15.00
N CYS A 438 4.54 38.89 16.13
CA CYS A 438 5.23 37.99 17.05
C CYS A 438 4.24 37.06 17.77
N TYR A 439 4.55 35.77 17.77
CA TYR A 439 3.88 34.74 18.54
C TYR A 439 4.87 34.08 19.50
N GLU A 440 4.42 33.80 20.72
CA GLU A 440 5.01 32.73 21.53
C GLU A 440 4.57 31.39 20.92
N ILE A 441 5.55 30.55 20.59
CA ILE A 441 5.35 29.20 20.07
C ILE A 441 6.04 28.20 21.00
N GLU A 442 5.33 27.14 21.37
CA GLU A 442 5.81 26.06 22.22
C GLU A 442 5.44 24.72 21.57
N LEU A 443 6.39 23.78 21.50
CA LEU A 443 6.12 22.40 21.10
C LEU A 443 5.58 21.64 22.31
N VAL A 444 4.29 21.29 22.26
CA VAL A 444 3.58 20.63 23.35
C VAL A 444 3.80 19.12 23.31
N ASN A 445 3.78 18.54 22.12
CA ASN A 445 3.94 17.10 21.94
C ASN A 445 4.49 16.79 20.55
N LEU A 446 5.35 15.79 20.47
CA LEU A 446 5.89 15.24 19.24
C LEU A 446 5.94 13.72 19.38
N VAL A 447 5.33 13.03 18.43
CA VAL A 447 5.30 11.57 18.36
C VAL A 447 6.15 11.14 17.17
N VAL A 448 7.21 10.39 17.43
CA VAL A 448 8.19 9.93 16.42
C VAL A 448 8.23 8.40 16.43
N PRO A 449 8.27 7.72 15.26
CA PRO A 449 8.36 6.27 15.22
C PRO A 449 9.70 5.77 15.75
N ASN A 450 9.66 4.72 16.56
CA ASN A 450 10.85 4.09 17.14
C ASN A 450 11.32 2.92 16.29
N ARG A 451 11.61 3.21 15.02
CA ARG A 451 12.07 2.26 14.00
C ARG A 451 13.56 2.46 13.72
N ASP A 452 14.15 1.49 13.06
CA ASP A 452 15.55 1.59 12.63
C ASP A 452 15.68 2.70 11.58
N LEU A 453 16.67 3.56 11.78
CA LEU A 453 16.90 4.76 10.99
C LEU A 453 17.85 4.48 9.82
N ASP A 454 17.52 5.07 8.67
CA ASP A 454 18.29 5.05 7.43
C ASP A 454 19.08 6.36 7.29
N VAL A 455 20.08 6.50 8.17
CA VAL A 455 20.97 7.66 8.40
C VAL A 455 22.37 7.17 8.79
N GLY A 456 23.38 8.04 8.79
CA GLY A 456 24.78 7.62 8.97
C GLY A 456 25.08 6.76 10.21
N VAL A 457 24.59 7.16 11.40
CA VAL A 457 24.80 6.41 12.67
C VAL A 457 23.71 5.35 12.92
N GLY A 458 22.61 5.41 12.15
CA GLY A 458 21.52 4.42 12.18
C GLY A 458 20.85 4.22 13.54
N ASN A 459 20.40 2.99 13.80
CA ASN A 459 19.71 2.56 15.03
C ASN A 459 18.36 3.28 15.25
N ARG A 460 17.77 3.17 16.44
CA ARG A 460 16.46 3.73 16.79
C ARG A 460 16.57 5.09 17.42
N ILE A 461 15.51 5.88 17.29
CA ILE A 461 15.46 7.24 17.85
C ILE A 461 15.64 7.29 19.36
N SER A 462 15.25 6.23 20.08
CA SER A 462 15.45 6.08 21.53
C SER A 462 16.91 6.12 21.98
N PHE A 463 17.87 5.89 21.08
CA PHE A 463 19.30 5.95 21.38
C PHE A 463 19.94 7.32 21.07
N TYR A 464 19.17 8.27 20.56
CA TYR A 464 19.64 9.62 20.30
C TYR A 464 19.37 10.49 21.52
N PRO A 465 20.28 11.40 21.89
CA PRO A 465 20.11 12.23 23.09
C PRO A 465 19.09 13.37 22.90
N TYR A 466 18.90 13.83 21.66
CA TYR A 466 17.97 14.89 21.31
C TYR A 466 17.73 14.92 19.80
N ILE A 467 16.73 15.69 19.38
CA ILE A 467 16.46 16.04 17.98
C ILE A 467 16.19 17.53 17.83
N TYR A 468 16.27 18.01 16.59
CA TYR A 468 15.87 19.34 16.21
C TYR A 468 14.53 19.32 15.48
N VAL A 469 13.69 20.33 15.76
CA VAL A 469 12.43 20.54 15.07
C VAL A 469 12.47 21.89 14.37
N GLU A 470 12.23 21.89 13.06
CA GLU A 470 12.04 23.09 12.25
C GLU A 470 10.54 23.31 12.05
N PHE A 471 10.09 24.54 12.28
CA PHE A 471 8.69 24.94 12.12
C PHE A 471 8.61 26.41 11.71
N TYR A 472 8.22 26.70 10.48
CA TYR A 472 8.18 28.07 9.95
C TYR A 472 7.20 28.22 8.79
N ASN A 473 6.83 29.47 8.46
CA ASN A 473 6.01 29.78 7.30
C ASN A 473 6.82 29.78 6.00
N ILE A 474 6.21 29.35 4.89
CA ILE A 474 6.88 29.22 3.60
C ILE A 474 6.98 30.56 2.85
N THR A 475 5.91 31.35 2.79
CA THR A 475 5.88 32.57 1.95
C THR A 475 6.05 33.87 2.74
N SER A 476 5.78 33.84 4.04
CA SER A 476 5.92 35.00 4.93
C SER A 476 7.39 35.31 5.26
N ALA A 477 7.68 36.54 5.72
CA ALA A 477 9.04 37.00 6.04
C ALA A 477 9.82 36.13 7.05
N SER A 478 9.14 35.25 7.78
CA SER A 478 9.74 34.25 8.67
C SER A 478 10.40 33.07 7.94
N SER A 479 10.17 32.88 6.63
CA SER A 479 10.78 31.80 5.83
C SER A 479 12.31 31.89 5.76
N GLY A 480 12.82 33.13 5.81
CA GLY A 480 14.24 33.47 5.86
C GLY A 480 14.84 33.50 7.26
N ASN A 481 14.07 33.18 8.31
CA ASN A 481 14.60 33.21 9.66
C ASN A 481 15.63 32.08 9.85
N ILE A 482 16.85 32.46 10.23
CA ILE A 482 17.96 31.57 10.52
C ILE A 482 18.40 31.79 11.96
N TRP A 483 18.88 30.73 12.59
CA TRP A 483 19.28 30.67 13.99
C TRP A 483 18.18 31.10 14.99
N PRO A 484 16.96 30.49 14.95
CA PRO A 484 15.94 30.77 15.98
C PRO A 484 16.44 30.46 17.39
N ILE A 485 17.26 29.41 17.52
CA ILE A 485 18.01 29.11 18.75
C ILE A 485 19.44 29.62 18.64
N TYR A 486 19.91 30.30 19.69
CA TYR A 486 21.32 30.63 19.82
C TYR A 486 22.11 29.36 20.13
N THR A 487 23.01 28.99 19.21
CA THR A 487 23.76 27.74 19.28
C THR A 487 25.04 27.85 18.47
N ASN A 488 26.06 27.07 18.85
CA ASN A 488 27.26 26.87 18.06
C ASN A 488 27.19 25.61 17.17
N ASN A 489 26.08 24.86 17.22
CA ASN A 489 25.86 23.71 16.35
C ASN A 489 25.37 24.17 14.96
N VAL A 490 26.19 23.97 13.93
CA VAL A 490 25.87 24.34 12.54
C VAL A 490 24.59 23.67 12.03
N HIS A 491 24.26 22.48 12.53
CA HIS A 491 23.11 21.69 12.09
C HIS A 491 21.75 22.25 12.55
N ALA A 492 21.76 23.26 13.44
CA ALA A 492 20.57 23.87 14.00
C ALA A 492 20.09 25.14 13.25
N THR A 493 20.52 25.34 12.00
CA THR A 493 20.32 26.60 11.26
C THR A 493 18.87 27.10 11.23
N LYS A 494 17.88 26.22 11.08
CA LYS A 494 16.44 26.58 11.11
C LYS A 494 15.67 25.90 12.25
N ALA A 495 16.39 25.31 13.21
CA ALA A 495 15.78 24.62 14.32
C ALA A 495 15.10 25.63 15.25
N VAL A 496 13.80 25.44 15.47
CA VAL A 496 13.03 26.22 16.44
C VAL A 496 13.08 25.56 17.81
N PHE A 497 13.12 24.23 17.89
CA PHE A 497 13.20 23.49 19.14
C PHE A 497 14.37 22.50 19.14
N ARG A 498 15.08 22.41 20.28
CA ARG A 498 15.93 21.26 20.61
C ARG A 498 15.17 20.40 21.60
N VAL A 499 14.72 19.24 21.14
CA VAL A 499 13.86 18.33 21.90
C VAL A 499 14.73 17.25 22.55
N PRO A 500 14.87 17.23 23.88
CA PRO A 500 15.59 16.17 24.56
C PRO A 500 14.83 14.84 24.46
N ILE A 501 15.56 13.75 24.31
CA ILE A 501 15.02 12.39 24.44
C ILE A 501 15.47 11.87 25.79
N ASN A 502 14.51 11.72 26.70
CA ASN A 502 14.77 11.18 28.04
C ASN A 502 14.93 9.66 27.98
N ASP A 503 15.50 9.07 29.05
CA ASP A 503 15.71 7.63 29.14
C ASP A 503 14.41 6.84 28.89
N VAL A 504 14.45 5.99 27.86
CA VAL A 504 13.33 5.13 27.48
C VAL A 504 13.51 3.78 28.16
N ALA A 505 12.62 3.41 29.08
CA ALA A 505 12.73 2.17 29.86
C ALA A 505 12.82 0.89 29.00
N ASN A 506 12.15 0.86 27.84
CA ASN A 506 12.17 -0.28 26.90
C ASN A 506 12.43 0.21 25.45
N PRO A 507 13.67 0.59 25.11
CA PRO A 507 13.99 1.28 23.87
C PRO A 507 13.84 0.40 22.62
N VAL A 508 13.81 -0.92 22.79
CA VAL A 508 13.67 -1.91 21.71
C VAL A 508 12.19 -2.27 21.44
N VAL A 509 11.34 -2.26 22.49
CA VAL A 509 9.96 -2.74 22.40
C VAL A 509 8.98 -1.62 22.04
N SER A 510 9.24 -0.38 22.46
CA SER A 510 8.33 0.73 22.16
C SER A 510 8.21 0.96 20.65
N SER A 511 6.99 1.12 20.13
CA SER A 511 6.76 1.42 18.71
C SER A 511 6.92 2.90 18.38
N PHE A 512 6.67 3.77 19.34
CA PHE A 512 6.77 5.23 19.20
C PHE A 512 7.43 5.84 20.43
N ILE A 513 8.17 6.92 20.23
CA ILE A 513 8.66 7.77 21.31
C ILE A 513 7.80 9.04 21.32
N LYS A 514 7.30 9.42 22.50
CA LYS A 514 6.52 10.63 22.73
C LYS A 514 7.37 11.60 23.55
N ILE A 515 7.59 12.80 23.03
CA ILE A 515 8.51 13.81 23.57
C ILE A 515 7.88 15.20 23.44
N ASP A 516 8.37 16.16 24.21
CA ASP A 516 7.91 17.55 24.20
C ASP A 516 9.08 18.53 24.01
N GLY A 517 8.78 19.83 23.91
CA GLY A 517 9.80 20.86 23.76
C GLY A 517 10.68 21.10 25.00
N GLY A 518 10.58 20.31 26.08
CA GLY A 518 11.33 20.52 27.32
C GLY A 518 11.01 21.86 28.02
N GLY A 519 9.79 22.38 27.83
CA GLY A 519 9.36 23.69 28.33
C GLY A 519 9.92 24.89 27.56
N MET A 520 10.59 24.66 26.43
CA MET A 520 11.14 25.73 25.60
C MET A 520 10.04 26.49 24.86
N VAL A 521 10.03 27.82 25.01
CA VAL A 521 9.12 28.73 24.30
C VAL A 521 9.94 29.67 23.43
N GLN A 522 9.54 29.82 22.17
CA GLN A 522 10.21 30.69 21.21
C GLN A 522 9.31 31.85 20.80
N THR A 523 9.87 33.05 20.70
CA THR A 523 9.15 34.22 20.16
C THR A 523 9.56 34.41 18.71
N LEU A 524 8.62 34.16 17.79
CA LEU A 524 8.87 34.21 16.35
C LEU A 524 7.84 35.11 15.66
N LYS A 525 8.27 35.85 14.63
CA LYS A 525 7.31 36.40 13.66
C LYS A 525 6.67 35.22 12.94
N PHE A 526 5.35 35.10 13.03
CA PHE A 526 4.63 33.93 12.53
C PHE A 526 3.28 34.32 11.99
N LYS A 527 2.86 33.65 10.91
CA LYS A 527 1.60 33.86 10.23
C LYS A 527 0.79 32.56 10.19
N PRO A 528 -0.20 32.36 11.07
CA PRO A 528 -0.93 31.09 11.16
C PRO A 528 -1.73 30.70 9.90
N ASN A 529 -1.99 31.63 8.98
CA ASN A 529 -2.75 31.42 7.74
C ASN A 529 -1.86 31.40 6.48
N ASP A 530 -0.62 30.96 6.62
CA ASP A 530 0.30 30.69 5.52
C ASP A 530 0.66 29.20 5.52
N ASN A 531 1.19 28.70 4.41
CA ASN A 531 1.70 27.34 4.35
C ASN A 531 2.82 27.18 5.37
N LEU A 532 2.84 26.01 6.01
CA LEU A 532 3.78 25.69 7.08
C LEU A 532 4.74 24.63 6.57
N TYR A 533 6.01 24.78 6.91
CA TYR A 533 7.01 23.75 6.73
C TYR A 533 7.35 23.13 8.08
N PHE A 534 7.39 21.80 8.13
CA PHE A 534 7.76 21.04 9.30
C PHE A 534 8.88 20.05 8.94
N CYS A 535 9.90 19.99 9.79
CA CYS A 535 10.98 19.00 9.63
C CYS A 535 11.56 18.56 10.98
N VAL A 536 11.85 17.26 11.10
CA VAL A 536 12.60 16.68 12.23
C VAL A 536 13.99 16.29 11.77
N LYS A 537 15.01 16.76 12.47
CA LYS A 537 16.42 16.50 12.19
C LYS A 537 17.13 15.86 13.37
N LEU A 538 18.09 15.00 13.07
CA LEU A 538 19.00 14.41 14.05
C LEU A 538 20.07 15.43 14.49
N PRO A 539 20.82 15.15 15.57
CA PRO A 539 21.95 15.99 15.99
C PRO A 539 23.00 16.24 14.90
N THR A 540 23.11 15.30 13.94
CA THR A 540 23.99 15.36 12.77
C THR A 540 23.49 16.29 11.67
N GLY A 541 22.28 16.84 11.79
CA GLY A 541 21.61 17.66 10.78
C GLY A 541 20.92 16.87 9.67
N GLU A 542 21.10 15.55 9.63
CA GLU A 542 20.35 14.66 8.74
C GLU A 542 18.86 14.68 9.11
N VAL A 543 17.99 14.64 8.09
CA VAL A 543 16.55 14.51 8.29
C VAL A 543 16.26 13.13 8.85
N PHE A 544 15.41 13.06 9.87
CA PHE A 544 14.93 11.80 10.41
C PHE A 544 14.35 10.95 9.27
N ARG A 545 14.83 9.72 9.11
CA ARG A 545 14.37 8.82 8.05
C ARG A 545 14.47 7.39 8.53
N THR A 546 13.41 6.62 8.33
CA THR A 546 13.38 5.18 8.66
C THR A 546 13.87 4.33 7.48
N VAL A 547 14.37 3.14 7.80
CA VAL A 547 14.65 2.09 6.82
C VAL A 547 13.35 1.69 6.10
N ASP A 548 12.29 1.48 6.89
CA ASP A 548 10.93 1.34 6.39
C ASP A 548 10.53 2.58 5.57
N LYS A 549 10.03 2.37 4.35
CA LYS A 549 9.48 3.45 3.51
C LYS A 549 7.96 3.54 3.65
N ASP A 550 7.44 4.73 3.40
CA ASP A 550 5.99 4.94 3.37
C ASP A 550 5.37 4.35 2.11
N ASN A 551 4.08 4.06 2.22
CA ASN A 551 3.25 3.65 1.11
C ASN A 551 2.91 4.87 0.24
N LEU A 552 3.18 4.78 -1.05
CA LEU A 552 2.62 5.69 -2.06
C LEU A 552 1.23 5.20 -2.50
N GLY A 553 0.50 6.05 -3.23
CA GLY A 553 -0.77 5.66 -3.85
C GLY A 553 -0.60 4.39 -4.72
N PRO A 554 -1.59 3.48 -4.74
CA PRO A 554 -2.96 3.60 -4.23
C PRO A 554 -3.14 3.28 -2.74
N LEU A 555 -2.09 2.92 -2.02
CA LEU A 555 -2.17 2.52 -0.62
C LEU A 555 -2.33 3.73 0.30
N PHE A 556 -2.92 3.52 1.47
CA PHE A 556 -2.97 4.52 2.54
C PHE A 556 -1.60 4.64 3.25
N PRO A 557 -1.31 5.78 3.91
CA PRO A 557 -0.06 5.99 4.63
C PRO A 557 0.21 4.90 5.66
N ARG A 558 1.47 4.47 5.77
CA ARG A 558 1.89 3.45 6.72
C ARG A 558 1.96 4.06 8.12
N GLY A 559 0.94 3.78 8.94
CA GLY A 559 0.76 4.39 10.26
C GLY A 559 1.95 4.21 11.22
N GLU A 560 2.73 3.13 11.07
CA GLU A 560 3.85 2.80 11.97
C GLU A 560 5.09 3.70 11.81
N ILE A 561 5.13 4.55 10.78
CA ILE A 561 6.24 5.46 10.49
C ILE A 561 5.82 6.93 10.39
N GLN A 562 4.54 7.23 10.67
CA GLN A 562 4.05 8.60 10.64
C GLN A 562 4.48 9.37 11.89
N ILE A 563 4.64 10.68 11.73
CA ILE A 563 4.96 11.65 12.77
C ILE A 563 3.75 12.59 12.98
N SER A 564 3.49 12.91 14.24
CA SER A 564 2.51 13.92 14.64
C SER A 564 3.14 14.92 15.61
N ALA A 565 2.87 16.20 15.42
CA ALA A 565 3.37 17.28 16.25
C ALA A 565 2.24 18.24 16.64
N LEU A 566 2.19 18.62 17.92
CA LEU A 566 1.26 19.59 18.47
C LEU A 566 2.03 20.81 18.95
N PHE A 567 1.75 21.95 18.34
CA PHE A 567 2.28 23.24 18.74
C PHE A 567 1.19 24.05 19.43
N SER A 568 1.61 24.85 20.39
CA SER A 568 0.76 25.91 20.93
C SER A 568 1.30 27.27 20.51
N ILE A 569 0.39 28.17 20.18
CA ILE A 569 0.69 29.52 19.71
C ILE A 569 -0.10 30.54 20.53
N LYS A 570 0.55 31.64 20.88
CA LYS A 570 -0.06 32.76 21.58
C LYS A 570 0.44 34.06 20.95
N ARG A 571 -0.49 34.86 20.42
CA ARG A 571 -0.16 36.18 19.87
C ARG A 571 0.29 37.11 21.00
N LEU A 572 1.37 37.85 20.76
CA LEU A 572 1.89 38.89 21.67
C LEU A 572 1.29 40.27 21.39
#